data_AF-A5HHU4-F1
#
_entry.id   AF-A5HHU4-F1
#
_cell.length_a   1.000
_cell.length_b   1.000
_cell.length_c   1.000
_cell.angle_alpha   90.00
_cell.angle_beta   90.00
_cell.angle_gamma   90.00
#
_symmetry.space_group_name_H-M   'P 1'
#
loop_
_entity.id
_entity.type
_entity.pdbx_description
1 polymer ?
#
loop_
_entity_poly.entity_id
_entity_poly.type
_entity_poly.pdbx_seq_one_letter_code
_entity_poly.pdbx_strand_id
1 'polypeptide(L)' 'VYLYYNQLMSVPAGVFDSLLSLTLLRLDDNRLREIPPALFDPLTALTRLDLDRNQLQDIPTGI' A
#
# COMPACT_ATOMS: atom_id res chain seq x y z
N VAL A 1 -8.14 -2.79 -5.19
CA VAL A 1 -7.06 -2.43 -6.13
C VAL A 1 -6.01 -3.52 -6.07
N TYR A 2 -5.63 -4.02 -7.24
CA TYR A 2 -4.74 -5.16 -7.39
C TYR A 2 -3.48 -4.71 -8.13
N LEU A 3 -2.37 -4.60 -7.42
CA LEU A 3 -1.05 -4.23 -7.94
C LEU A 3 0.01 -5.29 -7.62
N TYR A 4 -0.42 -6.47 -7.19
CA TYR A 4 0.44 -7.58 -6.80
C TYR A 4 1.14 -8.24 -8.01
N TYR A 5 2.26 -8.93 -7.78
CA TYR A 5 3.14 -9.50 -8.82
C TYR A 5 3.65 -8.47 -9.84
N ASN A 6 4.20 -7.36 -9.35
CA ASN A 6 4.85 -6.36 -10.19
C ASN A 6 6.29 -6.12 -9.74
N GLN A 7 6.92 -5.08 -10.30
CA GLN A 7 8.28 -4.66 -9.95
C GLN A 7 8.29 -3.26 -9.33
N LEU A 8 7.19 -2.87 -8.66
CA LEU A 8 7.07 -1.56 -8.05
C LEU A 8 8.15 -1.39 -6.98
N MET A 9 8.96 -0.35 -7.12
CA MET A 9 9.99 0.02 -6.13
C MET A 9 9.51 1.09 -5.17
N SER A 10 8.51 1.87 -5.57
CA SER A 10 7.86 2.89 -4.76
C SER A 10 6.41 3.06 -5.17
N VAL A 11 5.62 3.70 -4.31
CA VAL A 11 4.26 4.15 -4.60
C VAL A 11 4.23 5.66 -4.43
N PRO A 12 3.74 6.44 -5.41
CA PRO A 12 3.63 7.89 -5.26
C PRO A 12 2.73 8.26 -4.08
N ALA A 13 3.12 9.26 -3.31
CA ALA A 13 2.27 9.82 -2.27
C ALA A 13 0.95 10.33 -2.88
N GLY A 14 -0.16 10.10 -2.19
CA GLY A 14 -1.46 10.60 -2.60
C GLY A 14 -2.18 9.78 -3.69
N VAL A 15 -1.55 8.74 -4.25
CA VAL A 15 -2.11 8.00 -5.40
C VAL A 15 -3.43 7.29 -5.08
N PHE A 16 -3.70 7.03 -3.81
CA PHE A 16 -4.92 6.35 -3.35
C PHE A 16 -5.92 7.28 -2.67
N ASP A 17 -5.66 8.58 -2.55
CA ASP A 17 -6.45 9.50 -1.70
C ASP A 17 -7.92 9.61 -2.11
N SER A 18 -8.22 9.40 -3.40
CA SER A 18 -9.59 9.44 -3.92
C SER A 18 -10.36 8.13 -3.74
N LEU A 19 -9.71 7.05 -3.31
CA LEU A 19 -10.27 5.70 -3.24
C LEU A 19 -10.97 5.43 -1.90
N LEU A 20 -11.85 6.34 -1.47
CA LEU A 20 -12.48 6.34 -0.15
C LEU A 20 -13.32 5.09 0.14
N SER A 21 -13.83 4.42 -0.90
CA SER A 21 -14.62 3.18 -0.78
C SER A 21 -13.79 1.90 -0.99
N LEU A 22 -12.47 2.01 -1.04
CA LEU A 22 -11.60 0.86 -1.27
C LEU A 22 -11.56 -0.05 -0.05
N THR A 23 -11.96 -1.31 -0.21
CA THR A 23 -11.95 -2.31 0.88
C THR A 23 -10.75 -3.23 0.85
N LEU A 24 -10.15 -3.44 -0.32
CA LEU A 24 -8.99 -4.32 -0.52
C LEU A 24 -7.91 -3.65 -1.36
N LEU A 25 -6.69 -3.60 -0.83
CA LEU A 25 -5.48 -3.15 -1.53
C LEU A 25 -4.41 -4.24 -1.48
N ARG A 26 -3.97 -4.70 -2.65
CA ARG A 26 -2.93 -5.72 -2.78
C ARG A 26 -1.70 -5.14 -3.45
N LEU A 27 -0.61 -5.09 -2.71
CA LEU A 27 0.73 -4.63 -3.11
C LEU A 27 1.78 -5.73 -2.88
N ASP A 28 1.35 -6.93 -2.54
CA ASP A 28 2.21 -8.10 -2.32
C ASP A 28 3.01 -8.47 -3.58
N ASP A 29 4.12 -9.18 -3.39
CA ASP A 29 4.99 -9.62 -4.50
C ASP A 29 5.49 -8.44 -5.38
N ASN A 30 6.10 -7.45 -4.73
CA ASN A 30 6.72 -6.28 -5.36
C ASN A 30 8.14 -6.03 -4.81
N ARG A 31 8.73 -4.87 -5.05
CA ARG A 31 10.08 -4.49 -4.58
C ARG A 31 10.06 -3.21 -3.75
N LEU A 32 8.93 -2.93 -3.07
CA LEU A 32 8.79 -1.73 -2.25
C LEU A 32 9.77 -1.80 -1.07
N ARG A 33 10.54 -0.75 -0.87
CA ARG A 33 11.51 -0.64 0.24
C ARG A 33 11.02 0.20 1.40
N GLU A 34 10.10 1.10 1.10
CA GLU A 34 9.45 2.00 2.03
C GLU A 34 8.00 2.18 1.59
N ILE A 35 7.17 2.56 2.56
CA ILE A 35 5.83 3.03 2.31
C ILE A 35 5.79 4.49 2.78
N PRO A 36 5.38 5.45 1.91
CA PRO A 36 5.20 6.83 2.33
C PRO A 36 4.32 6.93 3.58
N PRO A 37 4.69 7.79 4.54
CA PRO A 37 3.81 8.11 5.66
C PRO A 37 2.44 8.55 5.13
N ALA A 38 1.37 8.14 5.81
CA ALA A 38 0.00 8.49 5.46
C ALA A 38 -0.52 7.97 4.10
N LEU A 39 0.19 7.08 3.40
CA LEU A 39 -0.27 6.55 2.10
C LEU A 39 -1.67 5.92 2.17
N PHE A 40 -2.04 5.38 3.32
CA PHE A 40 -3.31 4.68 3.53
C PHE A 40 -4.31 5.45 4.39
N ASP A 41 -3.96 6.61 4.93
CA ASP A 41 -4.83 7.38 5.85
C ASP A 41 -6.20 7.71 5.25
N PRO A 42 -6.32 8.08 3.95
CA PRO A 42 -7.64 8.36 3.36
C PRO A 42 -8.50 7.11 3.13
N LEU A 43 -7.91 5.91 3.19
CA LEU A 43 -8.56 4.64 2.89
C LEU A 43 -9.37 4.11 4.07
N THR A 44 -10.29 4.94 4.57
CA THR A 44 -11.11 4.66 5.77
C THR A 44 -11.99 3.41 5.68
N ALA A 45 -12.30 2.94 4.46
CA ALA A 45 -13.06 1.71 4.24
C ALA A 45 -12.19 0.45 4.05
N LEU A 46 -10.85 0.57 4.14
CA LEU A 46 -9.93 -0.53 3.87
C LEU A 46 -10.01 -1.57 4.99
N THR A 47 -10.32 -2.81 4.62
CA THR A 47 -10.41 -3.94 5.55
C THR A 47 -9.30 -4.96 5.34
N ARG A 48 -8.61 -4.89 4.21
CA ARG A 48 -7.48 -5.76 3.91
C ARG A 48 -6.41 -5.05 3.09
N LEU A 49 -5.18 -5.18 3.57
CA LEU A 49 -3.96 -4.69 2.95
C LEU A 49 -2.93 -5.82 2.91
N ASP A 50 -2.54 -6.23 1.71
CA ASP A 50 -1.51 -7.25 1.51
C ASP A 50 -0.22 -6.55 1.04
N LEU A 51 0.85 -6.66 1.84
CA LEU A 51 2.17 -6.06 1.61
C LEU A 51 3.32 -7.10 1.64
N ASP A 52 3.01 -8.38 1.79
CA ASP A 52 4.02 -9.42 1.90
C ASP A 52 4.87 -9.56 0.63
N ARG A 53 6.05 -10.19 0.77
CA ARG A 53 7.01 -10.35 -0.34
C ARG A 53 7.39 -9.03 -1.02
N ASN A 54 7.56 -7.99 -0.20
CA ASN A 54 8.27 -6.76 -0.54
C ASN A 54 9.65 -6.71 0.14
N GLN A 55 10.35 -5.58 0.02
CA GLN A 55 11.66 -5.32 0.63
C GLN A 55 11.55 -4.26 1.74
N LEU A 56 10.39 -4.17 2.39
CA LEU A 56 10.12 -3.18 3.43
C LEU A 56 11.04 -3.44 4.63
N GLN A 57 11.77 -2.41 5.03
CA GLN A 57 12.63 -2.46 6.22
C GLN A 57 11.85 -2.13 7.50
N ASP A 58 10.86 -1.26 7.36
CA ASP A 58 9.98 -0.81 8.43
C ASP A 58 8.52 -0.94 8.00
N ILE A 59 7.65 -1.18 8.97
CA ILE A 59 6.21 -1.13 8.78
C ILE A 59 5.72 0.26 9.22
N PRO A 60 4.91 0.96 8.41
CA PRO A 60 4.35 2.24 8.82
C PRO A 60 3.55 2.11 10.11
N THR A 61 3.73 3.08 11.00
CA THR A 61 2.89 3.17 12.20
C THR A 61 1.48 3.62 11.82
N GLY A 62 0.46 2.98 12.38
CA GLY A 62 -0.94 3.33 12.13
C GLY A 62 -1.66 2.44 11.12
N ILE A 63 -1.05 1.32 10.72
CA ILE A 63 -1.69 0.21 9.98
C ILE A 63 -1.97 -0.93 10.96
#